data_AF-A0A482X8G9-F1
#
_entry.id   AF-A0A482X8G9-F1
#
_cell.length_a   1.000
_cell.length_b   1.000
_cell.length_c   1.000
_cell.angle_alpha   90.00
_cell.angle_beta   90.00
_cell.angle_gamma   90.00
#
_symmetry.space_group_name_H-M   'P 1'
#
loop_
_entity.id
_entity.type
_entity.pdbx_description
1 polymer ?
#
loop_
_entity_poly.entity_id
_entity_poly.type
_entity_poly.pdbx_seq_one_letter_code
_entity_poly.pdbx_strand_id
1 'polypeptide(L)'
;MSYNFCVRNFVRSLYLPTICCMCGQKAAECTLKSCCGCRLVAYCSAAHQKLHWPDHKRLCKAASAVASKANCSHLFQNAFESVSLWKEYRDAIMLGLVKELNRPLDSFEQQTIFNPNCCTVCHRYEKSMLTCDKCSYVWYCSSQHKTLDAEAHSKLCQHFSNLLKFHIGYIALADKNVCEGFFVTDSNKFPDCLESFMNDNVYLLECSTYLGDKLCKIHASDSFSFPMTAVYALKQCGLFSRNRDLVIHVVGAHDMEPNDINLWKCLDIVQNDFDSISIVLVGPDLNLKFFSRSLSDSEVNSTSKFKFKASKTFYHTFYLDENVKSRPPDLIIAFNCGFHAGNGPDEPDTWKETIPYFCKHPKTLIVLTSYSRKEAEDDLVYFMNNCDLENSRQILEIIVQHEQNPFRSLKPNYVVWESLTDALFFANNFISILKNHAIVEEPDGW
;
A
#
# COMPACT_ATOMS: atom_id res chain seq x y z
N MET A 1 -11.31 -25.37 6.60
CA MET A 1 -12.62 -24.74 6.91
C MET A 1 -12.95 -23.72 5.82
N SER A 2 -14.17 -23.18 5.76
CA SER A 2 -14.54 -22.14 4.79
C SER A 2 -14.94 -20.84 5.49
N TYR A 3 -14.45 -19.71 4.99
CA TYR A 3 -14.67 -18.39 5.57
C TYR A 3 -15.13 -17.38 4.53
N ASN A 4 -16.24 -16.70 4.80
CA ASN A 4 -16.77 -15.65 3.94
C ASN A 4 -15.96 -14.35 4.07
N PHE A 5 -15.91 -13.58 3.00
CA PHE A 5 -15.30 -12.26 2.96
C PHE A 5 -16.03 -11.33 1.99
N CYS A 6 -15.85 -10.02 2.19
CA CYS A 6 -16.32 -8.95 1.31
C CYS A 6 -15.20 -7.92 1.22
N VAL A 7 -14.66 -7.69 0.01
CA VAL A 7 -13.60 -6.70 -0.22
C VAL A 7 -14.22 -5.45 -0.82
N ARG A 8 -13.88 -4.30 -0.22
CA ARG A 8 -14.31 -2.98 -0.69
C ARG A 8 -13.15 -2.16 -1.24
N ASN A 9 -13.47 -1.27 -2.18
CA ASN A 9 -12.52 -0.42 -2.85
C ASN A 9 -12.33 0.88 -2.06
N PHE A 10 -11.33 0.90 -1.17
CA PHE A 10 -10.92 2.10 -0.44
C PHE A 10 -9.79 2.88 -1.13
N VAL A 11 -9.42 2.49 -2.36
CA VAL A 11 -8.30 3.09 -3.10
C VAL A 11 -8.48 4.60 -3.22
N ARG A 12 -7.40 5.37 -3.05
CA ARG A 12 -7.42 6.82 -3.29
C ARG A 12 -7.80 7.10 -4.74
N SER A 13 -8.68 8.06 -4.96
CA SER A 13 -8.92 8.59 -6.31
C SER A 13 -7.61 9.16 -6.84
N LEU A 14 -7.05 8.53 -7.87
CA LEU A 14 -5.84 8.97 -8.57
C LEU A 14 -6.23 9.73 -9.83
N TYR A 15 -5.82 10.98 -10.00
CA TYR A 15 -5.99 11.67 -11.25
C TYR A 15 -5.18 10.97 -12.34
N LEU A 16 -5.84 10.55 -13.43
CA LEU A 16 -5.20 10.03 -14.62
C LEU A 16 -5.45 10.97 -15.81
N PRO A 17 -4.40 11.45 -16.50
CA PRO A 17 -4.57 12.34 -17.65
C PRO A 17 -5.19 11.65 -18.88
N THR A 18 -5.25 10.31 -18.91
CA THR A 18 -5.80 9.51 -20.01
C THR A 18 -7.32 9.31 -19.96
N ILE A 19 -7.99 9.84 -18.93
CA ILE A 19 -9.44 9.73 -18.75
C ILE A 19 -10.08 11.09 -18.45
N CYS A 20 -11.40 11.17 -18.59
CA CYS A 20 -12.14 12.32 -18.11
C CYS A 20 -12.13 12.36 -16.57
N CYS A 21 -11.66 13.46 -15.99
CA CYS A 21 -11.57 13.60 -14.53
C CYS A 21 -12.93 13.60 -13.79
N MET A 22 -14.05 13.70 -14.52
CA MET A 22 -15.40 13.74 -13.94
C MET A 22 -16.15 12.41 -14.03
N CYS A 23 -15.92 11.62 -15.08
CA CYS A 23 -16.69 10.40 -15.32
C CYS A 23 -15.85 9.16 -15.64
N GLY A 24 -14.52 9.30 -15.74
CA GLY A 24 -13.62 8.18 -16.02
C GLY A 24 -13.62 7.65 -17.46
N GLN A 25 -14.39 8.25 -18.38
CA GLN A 25 -14.36 7.86 -19.81
C GLN A 25 -12.95 7.97 -20.39
N LYS A 26 -12.51 6.94 -21.11
CA LYS A 26 -11.13 6.83 -21.61
C LYS A 26 -10.92 7.65 -22.89
N ALA A 27 -9.68 8.06 -23.12
CA ALA A 27 -9.24 8.58 -24.43
C ALA A 27 -9.45 7.58 -25.58
N ALA A 28 -9.48 6.28 -25.29
CA ALA A 28 -9.78 5.24 -26.28
C ALA A 28 -11.28 5.14 -26.64
N GLU A 29 -12.17 5.63 -25.77
CA GLU A 29 -13.64 5.54 -25.92
C GLU A 29 -14.24 6.85 -26.44
N CYS A 30 -13.55 7.97 -26.25
CA CYS A 30 -13.99 9.28 -26.71
C CYS A 30 -12.82 10.24 -26.94
N THR A 31 -13.06 11.30 -27.70
CA THR A 31 -12.09 12.39 -27.84
C THR A 31 -12.08 13.25 -26.56
N LEU A 32 -11.05 13.07 -25.74
CA LEU A 32 -10.81 13.93 -24.59
C LEU A 32 -10.31 15.31 -25.03
N LYS A 33 -10.77 16.34 -24.34
CA LYS A 33 -10.40 17.75 -24.53
C LYS A 33 -9.70 18.23 -23.28
N SER A 34 -8.43 18.61 -23.42
CA SER A 34 -7.68 19.26 -22.34
C SER A 34 -8.22 20.66 -22.07
N CYS A 35 -8.14 21.10 -20.82
CA CYS A 35 -8.43 22.49 -20.43
C CYS A 35 -7.60 23.46 -21.28
N CYS A 36 -8.22 24.41 -21.96
CA CYS A 36 -7.52 25.34 -22.86
C CYS A 36 -6.52 26.26 -22.14
N GLY A 37 -6.75 26.54 -20.85
CA GLY A 37 -5.88 27.39 -20.02
C GLY A 37 -4.61 26.68 -19.56
N CYS A 38 -4.74 25.67 -18.70
CA CYS A 38 -3.58 24.99 -18.11
C CYS A 38 -3.15 23.72 -18.85
N ARG A 39 -4.05 23.08 -19.60
CA ARG A 39 -3.87 21.76 -20.27
C ARG A 39 -3.51 20.59 -19.35
N LEU A 40 -3.55 20.78 -18.02
CA LEU A 40 -3.26 19.73 -17.04
C LEU A 40 -4.38 18.70 -16.90
N VAL A 41 -5.65 19.12 -17.13
CA VAL A 41 -6.86 18.31 -16.89
C VAL A 41 -7.62 18.05 -18.19
N ALA A 42 -8.16 16.84 -18.36
CA ALA A 42 -8.91 16.41 -19.55
C ALA A 42 -10.38 16.07 -19.25
N TYR A 43 -11.26 16.37 -20.22
CA TYR A 43 -12.71 16.15 -20.15
C TYR A 43 -13.24 15.49 -21.42
N CYS A 44 -14.22 14.59 -21.31
CA CYS A 44 -14.90 14.04 -22.49
C CYS A 44 -15.89 15.03 -23.14
N SER A 45 -16.33 16.06 -22.40
CA SER A 45 -17.28 17.05 -22.89
C SER A 45 -17.11 18.42 -22.23
N ALA A 46 -17.61 19.45 -22.91
CA ALA A 46 -17.69 20.80 -22.34
C ALA A 46 -18.64 20.87 -21.13
N ALA A 47 -19.62 19.95 -21.04
CA ALA A 47 -20.52 19.86 -19.89
C ALA A 47 -19.75 19.44 -18.62
N HIS A 48 -18.90 18.41 -18.71
CA HIS A 48 -18.05 17.99 -17.59
C HIS A 48 -17.02 19.06 -17.21
N GLN A 49 -16.46 19.79 -18.19
CA GLN A 49 -15.59 20.92 -17.88
C GLN A 49 -16.34 22.02 -17.12
N LYS A 50 -17.57 22.38 -17.53
CA LYS A 50 -18.39 23.38 -16.84
C LYS A 50 -18.76 22.93 -15.42
N LEU A 51 -19.05 21.65 -15.24
CA LEU A 51 -19.36 21.07 -13.93
C LEU A 51 -18.16 21.14 -12.97
N HIS A 52 -16.95 20.84 -13.46
CA HIS A 52 -15.72 20.91 -12.67
C HIS A 52 -15.17 22.33 -12.49
N TRP A 53 -15.63 23.29 -13.29
CA TRP A 53 -15.04 24.63 -13.33
C TRP A 53 -14.98 25.37 -11.98
N PRO A 54 -15.99 25.31 -11.10
CA PRO A 54 -15.92 25.94 -9.78
C PRO A 54 -14.70 25.52 -8.97
N ASP A 55 -14.35 24.23 -9.02
CA ASP A 55 -13.20 23.66 -8.30
C ASP A 55 -11.89 23.93 -9.05
N HIS A 56 -11.88 23.73 -10.37
CA HIS A 56 -10.67 23.82 -11.19
C HIS A 56 -10.16 25.24 -11.47
N LYS A 57 -11.05 26.25 -11.50
CA LYS A 57 -10.74 27.61 -11.99
C LYS A 57 -9.52 28.23 -11.33
N ARG A 58 -9.36 28.04 -10.01
CA ARG A 58 -8.24 28.61 -9.25
C ARG A 58 -6.91 27.98 -9.65
N LEU A 59 -6.86 26.64 -9.67
CA LEU A 59 -5.68 25.89 -10.14
C LEU A 59 -5.32 26.28 -11.57
N CYS A 60 -6.31 26.33 -12.47
CA CYS A 60 -6.07 26.66 -13.88
C CYS A 60 -5.36 28.01 -14.04
N LYS A 61 -5.82 29.04 -13.32
CA LYS A 61 -5.23 30.38 -13.37
C LYS A 61 -3.82 30.41 -12.76
N ALA A 62 -3.64 29.75 -11.62
CA ALA A 62 -2.34 29.64 -10.95
C ALA A 62 -1.31 28.95 -11.86
N ALA A 63 -1.68 27.82 -12.48
CA ALA A 63 -0.82 27.09 -13.40
C ALA A 63 -0.40 27.93 -14.62
N SER A 64 -1.33 28.68 -15.22
CA SER A 64 -1.00 29.59 -16.32
C SER A 64 -0.09 30.74 -15.87
N ALA A 65 -0.27 31.27 -14.66
CA ALA A 65 0.58 32.32 -14.10
C ALA A 65 2.00 31.81 -13.81
N VAL A 66 2.13 30.63 -13.20
CA VAL A 66 3.44 29.98 -12.96
C VAL A 66 4.16 29.72 -14.29
N ALA A 67 3.47 29.15 -15.28
CA ALA A 67 4.05 28.91 -16.60
C ALA A 67 4.54 30.23 -17.26
N SER A 68 3.73 31.29 -17.18
CA SER A 68 4.06 32.60 -17.75
C SER A 68 5.26 33.25 -17.06
N LYS A 69 5.37 33.16 -15.73
CA LYS A 69 6.55 33.63 -14.97
C LYS A 69 7.83 32.89 -15.35
N ALA A 70 7.69 31.63 -15.78
CA ALA A 70 8.79 30.82 -16.31
C ALA A 70 9.00 30.97 -17.83
N ASN A 71 8.36 31.96 -18.49
CA ASN A 71 8.39 32.16 -19.94
C ASN A 71 8.00 30.90 -20.75
N CYS A 72 7.10 30.08 -20.21
CA CYS A 72 6.64 28.84 -20.81
C CYS A 72 5.15 28.93 -21.18
N SER A 73 4.76 28.25 -22.26
CA SER A 73 3.37 28.13 -22.69
C SER A 73 2.61 27.00 -21.97
N HIS A 74 3.34 26.10 -21.31
CA HIS A 74 2.84 24.99 -20.51
C HIS A 74 3.84 24.69 -19.38
N LEU A 75 3.36 24.27 -18.21
CA LEU A 75 4.24 23.93 -17.07
C LEU A 75 5.27 22.86 -17.44
N PHE A 76 4.92 21.92 -18.30
CA PHE A 76 5.80 20.83 -18.69
C PHE A 76 6.27 20.93 -20.14
N GLN A 77 6.59 22.14 -20.61
CA GLN A 77 7.02 22.35 -22.00
C GLN A 77 8.40 21.75 -22.31
N ASN A 78 9.32 21.74 -21.33
CA ASN A 78 10.70 21.35 -21.53
C ASN A 78 10.94 19.87 -21.27
N ALA A 79 11.93 19.30 -21.94
CA ALA A 79 12.37 17.93 -21.71
C ALA A 79 13.33 17.84 -20.52
N PHE A 80 13.38 16.68 -19.87
CA PHE A 80 14.26 16.38 -18.74
C PHE A 80 15.10 15.15 -19.06
N GLU A 81 16.39 15.22 -18.72
CA GLU A 81 17.37 14.15 -18.99
C GLU A 81 17.49 13.14 -17.85
N SER A 82 16.99 13.47 -16.65
CA SER A 82 17.01 12.59 -15.49
C SER A 82 15.74 12.70 -14.65
N VAL A 83 15.43 11.60 -13.96
CA VAL A 83 14.32 11.51 -13.00
C VAL A 83 14.48 12.50 -11.85
N SER A 84 15.71 12.70 -11.37
CA SER A 84 15.97 13.60 -10.23
C SER A 84 15.63 15.05 -10.58
N LEU A 85 16.08 15.52 -11.75
CA LEU A 85 15.73 16.87 -12.25
C LEU A 85 14.23 17.01 -12.48
N TRP A 86 13.58 15.95 -12.97
CA TRP A 86 12.13 15.91 -13.14
C TRP A 86 11.39 16.03 -11.80
N LYS A 87 11.87 15.36 -10.74
CA LYS A 87 11.30 15.44 -9.39
C LYS A 87 11.47 16.85 -8.82
N GLU A 88 12.68 17.39 -8.81
CA GLU A 88 12.98 18.74 -8.33
C GLU A 88 12.12 19.80 -9.04
N TYR A 89 11.93 19.64 -10.35
CA TYR A 89 11.09 20.56 -11.13
C TYR A 89 9.61 20.51 -10.73
N ARG A 90 9.06 19.31 -10.49
CA ARG A 90 7.69 19.16 -9.99
C ARG A 90 7.53 19.79 -8.61
N ASP A 91 8.51 19.62 -7.71
CA ASP A 91 8.50 20.24 -6.39
C ASP A 91 8.54 21.78 -6.48
N ALA A 92 9.34 22.33 -7.39
CA ALA A 92 9.36 23.77 -7.66
C ALA A 92 8.02 24.29 -8.20
N ILE A 93 7.37 23.54 -9.10
CA ILE A 93 6.02 23.88 -9.59
C ILE A 93 5.01 23.89 -8.43
N MET A 94 5.05 22.88 -7.56
CA MET A 94 4.16 22.78 -6.40
C MET A 94 4.28 24.00 -5.50
N LEU A 95 5.51 24.39 -5.14
CA LEU A 95 5.76 25.60 -4.35
C LEU A 95 5.26 26.87 -5.05
N GLY A 96 5.48 26.97 -6.37
CA GLY A 96 4.95 28.05 -7.19
C GLY A 96 3.42 28.13 -7.13
N LEU A 97 2.73 26.99 -7.23
CA LEU A 97 1.28 26.92 -7.17
C LEU A 97 0.74 27.28 -5.79
N VAL A 98 1.36 26.81 -4.70
CA VAL A 98 0.99 27.20 -3.33
C VAL A 98 1.06 28.72 -3.17
N LYS A 99 2.13 29.34 -3.69
CA LYS A 99 2.32 30.78 -3.65
C LYS A 99 1.26 31.53 -4.47
N GLU A 100 0.95 31.09 -5.68
CA GLU A 100 -0.10 31.73 -6.50
C GLU A 100 -1.50 31.52 -5.93
N LEU A 101 -1.78 30.38 -5.29
CA LEU A 101 -3.09 30.05 -4.73
C LEU A 101 -3.30 30.68 -3.35
N ASN A 102 -2.21 31.02 -2.64
CA ASN A 102 -2.20 31.42 -1.24
C ASN A 102 -2.91 30.40 -0.31
N ARG A 103 -2.71 29.11 -0.61
CA ARG A 103 -3.13 27.97 0.21
C ARG A 103 -2.38 26.71 -0.23
N PRO A 104 -2.31 25.66 0.61
CA PRO A 104 -1.87 24.33 0.17
C PRO A 104 -2.74 23.80 -0.99
N LEU A 105 -2.15 22.96 -1.83
CA LEU A 105 -2.88 22.24 -2.86
C LEU A 105 -3.68 21.09 -2.24
N ASP A 106 -4.90 20.86 -2.71
CA ASP A 106 -5.66 19.67 -2.33
C ASP A 106 -5.12 18.40 -3.03
N SER A 107 -5.57 17.22 -2.60
CA SER A 107 -5.05 15.95 -3.13
C SER A 107 -5.19 15.82 -4.65
N PHE A 108 -6.29 16.31 -5.24
CA PHE A 108 -6.49 16.25 -6.68
C PHE A 108 -5.52 17.18 -7.41
N GLU A 109 -5.37 18.42 -6.92
CA GLU A 109 -4.45 19.40 -7.49
C GLU A 109 -3.00 18.90 -7.47
N GLN A 110 -2.55 18.32 -6.35
CA GLN A 110 -1.21 17.72 -6.25
C GLN A 110 -1.03 16.63 -7.32
N GLN A 111 -2.00 15.72 -7.46
CA GLN A 111 -1.92 14.64 -8.43
C GLN A 111 -1.87 15.14 -9.89
N THR A 112 -2.42 16.31 -10.22
CA THR A 112 -2.27 16.89 -11.57
C THR A 112 -0.83 17.27 -11.93
N ILE A 113 0.02 17.51 -10.93
CA ILE A 113 1.44 17.84 -11.10
C ILE A 113 2.29 16.58 -11.06
N PHE A 114 1.92 15.64 -10.20
CA PHE A 114 2.67 14.41 -10.01
C PHE A 114 2.37 13.31 -11.02
N ASN A 115 1.15 13.28 -11.56
CA ASN A 115 0.79 12.42 -12.69
C ASN A 115 0.36 13.26 -13.92
N PRO A 116 1.28 14.05 -14.50
CA PRO A 116 0.94 14.96 -15.58
C PRO A 116 0.83 14.23 -16.92
N ASN A 117 0.24 14.90 -17.89
CA ASN A 117 0.10 14.45 -19.27
C ASN A 117 1.40 14.57 -20.09
N CYS A 118 2.49 14.00 -19.57
CA CYS A 118 3.83 14.13 -20.12
C CYS A 118 4.34 12.84 -20.75
N CYS A 119 5.35 12.97 -21.62
CA CYS A 119 6.01 11.84 -22.24
C CYS A 119 6.74 11.00 -21.18
N THR A 120 6.54 9.69 -21.21
CA THR A 120 7.22 8.72 -20.35
C THR A 120 8.75 8.79 -20.43
N VAL A 121 9.29 9.11 -21.62
CA VAL A 121 10.73 9.11 -21.88
C VAL A 121 11.40 10.43 -21.50
N CYS A 122 10.81 11.56 -21.87
CA CYS A 122 11.47 12.87 -21.75
C CYS A 122 10.73 13.88 -20.86
N HIS A 123 9.62 13.47 -20.26
CA HIS A 123 8.82 14.25 -19.31
C HIS A 123 8.21 15.57 -19.84
N ARG A 124 8.32 15.85 -21.15
CA ARG A 124 7.66 16.99 -21.78
C ARG A 124 6.24 16.69 -22.24
N TYR A 125 5.42 17.73 -22.26
CA TYR A 125 4.09 17.77 -22.87
C TYR A 125 4.18 18.24 -24.34
N GLU A 126 3.39 17.61 -25.20
CA GLU A 126 3.11 18.07 -26.56
C GLU A 126 1.60 18.15 -26.79
N LYS A 127 1.16 18.92 -27.78
CA LYS A 127 -0.27 18.99 -28.13
C LYS A 127 -0.84 17.65 -28.62
N SER A 128 -0.02 16.86 -29.32
CA SER A 128 -0.44 15.62 -29.98
C SER A 128 0.27 14.42 -29.35
N MET A 129 0.00 14.18 -28.07
CA MET A 129 0.56 13.04 -27.35
C MET A 129 -0.04 11.72 -27.88
N LEU A 130 0.81 10.71 -28.00
CA LEU A 130 0.42 9.33 -28.31
C LEU A 130 0.23 8.56 -27.01
N THR A 131 -0.71 7.61 -26.97
CA THR A 131 -0.85 6.68 -25.85
C THR A 131 -0.40 5.28 -26.24
N CYS A 132 -0.16 4.42 -25.24
CA CYS A 132 -0.08 2.99 -25.49
C CYS A 132 -1.49 2.43 -25.78
N ASP A 133 -1.63 1.72 -26.89
CA ASP A 133 -2.91 1.18 -27.36
C ASP A 133 -3.40 0.01 -26.50
N LYS A 134 -2.52 -0.61 -25.70
CA LYS A 134 -2.84 -1.73 -24.82
C LYS A 134 -3.27 -1.28 -23.43
N CYS A 135 -2.45 -0.47 -22.75
CA CYS A 135 -2.73 -0.08 -21.37
C CYS A 135 -3.45 1.25 -21.23
N SER A 136 -3.36 2.14 -22.24
CA SER A 136 -3.93 3.49 -22.22
C SER A 136 -3.60 4.30 -20.95
N TYR A 137 -2.45 4.03 -20.33
CA TYR A 137 -2.01 4.70 -19.09
C TYR A 137 -0.84 5.67 -19.36
N VAL A 138 0.11 5.27 -20.21
CA VAL A 138 1.32 6.04 -20.50
C VAL A 138 1.20 6.86 -21.78
N TRP A 139 1.99 7.94 -21.87
CA TRP A 139 1.99 8.87 -22.99
C TRP A 139 3.38 9.05 -23.61
N TYR A 140 3.41 9.37 -24.90
CA TYR A 140 4.63 9.64 -25.67
C TYR A 140 4.46 10.90 -26.50
N CYS A 141 5.48 11.77 -26.51
CA CYS A 141 5.45 12.97 -27.34
C CYS A 141 5.71 12.68 -28.83
N SER A 142 6.18 11.49 -29.17
CA SER A 142 6.47 11.08 -30.55
C SER A 142 6.49 9.56 -30.70
N SER A 143 6.37 9.07 -31.93
CA SER A 143 6.52 7.64 -32.25
C SER A 143 7.92 7.12 -31.91
N GLN A 144 8.95 7.96 -32.05
CA GLN A 144 10.32 7.62 -31.67
C GLN A 144 10.43 7.27 -30.18
N HIS A 145 9.83 8.07 -29.30
CA HIS A 145 9.84 7.80 -27.86
C HIS A 145 8.97 6.60 -27.49
N LYS A 146 7.86 6.37 -28.21
CA LYS A 146 7.06 5.14 -28.04
C LYS A 146 7.87 3.89 -28.38
N THR A 147 8.69 3.94 -29.44
CA THR A 147 9.59 2.84 -29.81
C THR A 147 10.74 2.68 -28.81
N LEU A 148 11.33 3.78 -28.33
CA LEU A 148 12.43 3.75 -27.37
C LEU A 148 12.03 3.09 -26.04
N ASP A 149 10.81 3.33 -25.58
CA ASP A 149 10.28 2.75 -24.33
C ASP A 149 9.69 1.34 -24.50
N ALA A 150 9.55 0.84 -25.73
CA ALA A 150 8.73 -0.34 -26.02
C ALA A 150 9.13 -1.59 -25.22
N GLU A 151 10.43 -1.87 -25.08
CA GLU A 151 10.92 -3.04 -24.34
C GLU A 151 10.64 -2.89 -22.83
N ALA A 152 11.06 -1.79 -22.22
CA ALA A 152 10.85 -1.52 -20.80
C ALA A 152 9.35 -1.50 -20.46
N HIS A 153 8.56 -0.79 -21.27
CA HIS A 153 7.12 -0.72 -21.13
C HIS A 153 6.44 -2.08 -21.24
N SER A 154 6.89 -2.95 -22.16
CA SER A 154 6.24 -4.25 -22.37
C SER A 154 6.19 -5.10 -21.08
N LYS A 155 7.19 -4.96 -20.22
CA LYS A 155 7.30 -5.65 -18.91
C LYS A 155 6.28 -5.12 -17.89
N LEU A 156 5.82 -3.88 -18.04
CA LEU A 156 4.92 -3.19 -17.11
C LEU A 156 3.51 -2.92 -17.67
N CYS A 157 3.33 -3.09 -18.99
CA CYS A 157 2.12 -2.71 -19.72
C CYS A 157 0.85 -3.31 -19.11
N GLN A 158 0.90 -4.59 -18.72
CA GLN A 158 -0.24 -5.27 -18.10
C GLN A 158 -0.58 -4.69 -16.72
N HIS A 159 0.42 -4.33 -15.90
CA HIS A 159 0.18 -3.68 -14.61
C HIS A 159 -0.46 -2.31 -14.78
N PHE A 160 0.02 -1.50 -15.72
CA PHE A 160 -0.59 -0.22 -16.05
C PHE A 160 -2.03 -0.38 -16.57
N SER A 161 -2.30 -1.42 -17.37
CA SER A 161 -3.67 -1.73 -17.80
C SER A 161 -4.55 -2.07 -16.61
N ASN A 162 -4.04 -2.81 -15.62
CA ASN A 162 -4.80 -3.19 -14.44
C ASN A 162 -5.05 -1.97 -13.54
N LEU A 163 -4.03 -1.12 -13.32
CA LEU A 163 -4.16 0.15 -12.60
C LEU A 163 -5.27 1.04 -13.18
N LEU A 164 -5.28 1.22 -14.50
CA LEU A 164 -6.32 2.00 -15.18
C LEU A 164 -7.71 1.41 -14.89
N LYS A 165 -7.85 0.09 -14.94
CA LYS A 165 -9.13 -0.58 -14.66
C LYS A 165 -9.53 -0.45 -13.19
N PHE A 166 -8.62 -0.63 -12.23
CA PHE A 166 -8.94 -0.43 -10.82
C PHE A 166 -9.37 1.01 -10.52
N HIS A 167 -8.72 1.99 -11.16
CA HIS A 167 -9.06 3.38 -10.98
C HIS A 167 -10.43 3.74 -11.58
N ILE A 168 -10.74 3.29 -12.80
CA ILE A 168 -12.06 3.54 -13.40
C ILE A 168 -13.15 2.78 -12.63
N GLY A 169 -12.86 1.56 -12.18
CA GLY A 169 -13.77 0.82 -11.30
C GLY A 169 -14.08 1.61 -10.03
N TYR A 170 -13.09 2.27 -9.43
CA TYR A 170 -13.33 3.16 -8.28
C TYR A 170 -14.29 4.31 -8.60
N ILE A 171 -14.15 4.96 -9.76
CA ILE A 171 -15.04 6.04 -10.19
C ILE A 171 -16.47 5.52 -10.46
N ALA A 172 -16.58 4.32 -11.06
CA ALA A 172 -17.85 3.78 -11.51
C ALA A 172 -18.68 3.09 -10.41
N LEU A 173 -18.03 2.55 -9.36
CA LEU A 173 -18.70 1.76 -8.32
C LEU A 173 -19.23 2.65 -7.19
N ALA A 174 -20.53 2.93 -7.19
CA ALA A 174 -21.18 3.77 -6.20
C ALA A 174 -21.12 3.21 -4.76
N ASP A 175 -21.18 1.88 -4.61
CA ASP A 175 -21.10 1.17 -3.32
C ASP A 175 -19.68 0.76 -2.92
N LYS A 176 -18.72 0.95 -3.83
CA LYS A 176 -17.32 0.54 -3.71
C LYS A 176 -17.15 -0.96 -3.45
N ASN A 177 -18.15 -1.81 -3.67
CA ASN A 177 -17.99 -3.25 -3.50
C ASN A 177 -17.16 -3.82 -4.66
N VAL A 178 -16.09 -4.56 -4.36
CA VAL A 178 -15.23 -5.15 -5.38
C VAL A 178 -15.63 -6.59 -5.63
N CYS A 179 -15.72 -7.38 -4.57
CA CYS A 179 -16.12 -8.77 -4.63
C CYS A 179 -16.49 -9.31 -3.26
N GLU A 180 -17.34 -10.32 -3.28
CA GLU A 180 -17.70 -11.13 -2.12
C GLU A 180 -17.44 -12.58 -2.46
N GLY A 181 -17.09 -13.37 -1.45
CA GLY A 181 -16.72 -14.74 -1.68
C GLY A 181 -16.46 -15.49 -0.39
N PHE A 182 -15.85 -16.65 -0.56
CA PHE A 182 -15.31 -17.42 0.55
C PHE A 182 -13.94 -17.96 0.20
N PHE A 183 -13.13 -18.24 1.22
CA PHE A 183 -11.87 -18.94 1.07
C PHE A 183 -11.84 -20.21 1.89
N VAL A 184 -11.10 -21.20 1.40
CA VAL A 184 -10.94 -22.51 2.05
C VAL A 184 -9.54 -22.65 2.62
N THR A 185 -9.45 -22.99 3.90
CA THR A 185 -8.19 -23.34 4.57
C THR A 185 -8.05 -24.85 4.68
N ASP A 186 -6.89 -25.36 4.28
CA ASP A 186 -6.47 -26.76 4.48
C ASP A 186 -5.07 -26.78 5.09
N SER A 187 -4.96 -27.23 6.33
CA SER A 187 -3.69 -27.31 7.06
C SER A 187 -2.70 -28.30 6.44
N ASN A 188 -3.16 -29.22 5.58
CA ASN A 188 -2.29 -30.17 4.88
C ASN A 188 -1.76 -29.63 3.56
N LYS A 189 -2.36 -28.57 3.01
CA LYS A 189 -2.01 -28.00 1.71
C LYS A 189 -1.77 -26.50 1.84
N PHE A 190 -0.56 -26.17 2.30
CA PHE A 190 -0.12 -24.79 2.40
C PHE A 190 0.28 -24.25 1.00
N PRO A 191 -0.22 -23.07 0.57
CA PRO A 191 0.11 -22.47 -0.72
C PRO A 191 1.57 -22.02 -0.79
N ASP A 192 2.19 -22.05 -1.97
CA ASP A 192 3.58 -21.62 -2.14
C ASP A 192 3.74 -20.10 -2.16
N CYS A 193 2.70 -19.39 -2.59
CA CYS A 193 2.67 -17.94 -2.75
C CYS A 193 1.23 -17.43 -2.73
N LEU A 194 1.04 -16.10 -2.63
CA LEU A 194 -0.30 -15.51 -2.64
C LEU A 194 -1.05 -15.79 -3.95
N GLU A 195 -0.36 -15.85 -5.09
CA GLU A 195 -1.00 -16.16 -6.37
C GLU A 195 -1.66 -17.54 -6.38
N SER A 196 -0.94 -18.58 -5.92
CA SER A 196 -1.52 -19.93 -5.80
C SER A 196 -2.69 -19.96 -4.82
N PHE A 197 -2.59 -19.28 -3.67
CA PHE A 197 -3.70 -19.18 -2.72
C PHE A 197 -4.95 -18.52 -3.32
N MET A 198 -4.78 -17.38 -4.00
CA MET A 198 -5.91 -16.67 -4.63
C MET A 198 -6.57 -17.50 -5.75
N ASN A 199 -5.79 -18.34 -6.43
CA ASN A 199 -6.31 -19.20 -7.50
C ASN A 199 -7.02 -20.44 -6.96
N ASP A 200 -6.41 -21.14 -6.00
CA ASP A 200 -6.85 -22.48 -5.56
C ASP A 200 -7.81 -22.44 -4.36
N ASN A 201 -7.70 -21.42 -3.51
CA ASN A 201 -8.37 -21.36 -2.22
C ASN A 201 -9.45 -20.28 -2.13
N VAL A 202 -9.47 -19.31 -3.04
CA VAL A 202 -10.42 -18.18 -3.01
C VAL A 202 -11.48 -18.33 -4.11
N TYR A 203 -12.75 -18.31 -3.70
CA TYR A 203 -13.92 -18.49 -4.55
C TYR A 203 -14.82 -17.27 -4.47
N LEU A 204 -15.03 -16.59 -5.60
CA LEU A 204 -15.92 -15.42 -5.66
C LEU A 204 -17.36 -15.87 -5.85
N LEU A 205 -18.26 -15.31 -5.04
CA LEU A 205 -19.71 -15.43 -5.19
C LEU A 205 -20.26 -14.24 -5.98
N GLU A 206 -19.75 -13.05 -5.68
CA GLU A 206 -20.07 -11.81 -6.39
C GLU A 206 -18.78 -11.09 -6.79
N CYS A 207 -18.80 -10.47 -7.97
CA CYS A 207 -17.68 -9.67 -8.44
C CYS A 207 -18.19 -8.46 -9.22
N SER A 208 -17.43 -7.36 -9.14
CA SER A 208 -17.67 -6.19 -9.98
C SER A 208 -17.68 -6.61 -11.45
N THR A 209 -18.80 -6.39 -12.13
CA THR A 209 -18.95 -6.67 -13.58
C THR A 209 -17.93 -5.92 -14.42
N TYR A 210 -17.46 -4.76 -13.93
CA TYR A 210 -16.44 -3.96 -14.60
C TYR A 210 -15.04 -4.59 -14.52
N LEU A 211 -14.68 -5.17 -13.38
CA LEU A 211 -13.37 -5.78 -13.16
C LEU A 211 -13.34 -7.25 -13.62
N GLY A 212 -14.42 -7.98 -13.39
CA GLY A 212 -14.51 -9.42 -13.57
C GLY A 212 -13.66 -10.19 -12.55
N ASP A 213 -13.83 -11.51 -12.53
CA ASP A 213 -13.24 -12.41 -11.52
C ASP A 213 -11.72 -12.22 -11.34
N LYS A 214 -10.96 -12.29 -12.44
CA LYS A 214 -9.50 -12.18 -12.39
C LYS A 214 -9.00 -10.89 -11.72
N LEU A 215 -9.58 -9.73 -12.07
CA LEU A 215 -9.14 -8.46 -11.50
C LEU A 215 -9.68 -8.26 -10.10
N CYS A 216 -10.87 -8.76 -9.78
CA CYS A 216 -11.37 -8.80 -8.41
C CYS A 216 -10.43 -9.59 -7.48
N LYS A 217 -9.97 -10.77 -7.91
CA LYS A 217 -8.97 -11.55 -7.16
C LYS A 217 -7.64 -10.79 -7.02
N ILE A 218 -7.12 -10.19 -8.09
CA ILE A 218 -5.92 -9.36 -7.98
C ILE A 218 -6.13 -8.20 -7.00
N HIS A 219 -7.27 -7.50 -7.05
CA HIS A 219 -7.56 -6.40 -6.12
C HIS A 219 -7.64 -6.89 -4.67
N ALA A 220 -8.38 -7.97 -4.42
CA ALA A 220 -8.53 -8.59 -3.10
C ALA A 220 -7.20 -9.07 -2.51
N SER A 221 -6.20 -9.37 -3.35
CA SER A 221 -4.88 -9.80 -2.88
C SER A 221 -4.16 -8.75 -2.01
N ASP A 222 -4.50 -7.45 -2.12
CA ASP A 222 -4.00 -6.42 -1.19
C ASP A 222 -4.34 -6.80 0.26
N SER A 223 -5.60 -7.13 0.51
CA SER A 223 -6.11 -7.44 1.85
C SER A 223 -5.65 -8.81 2.34
N PHE A 224 -5.59 -9.81 1.47
CA PHE A 224 -5.08 -11.14 1.82
C PHE A 224 -3.58 -11.17 2.10
N SER A 225 -2.80 -10.25 1.52
CA SER A 225 -1.36 -10.19 1.72
C SER A 225 -0.98 -10.04 3.20
N PHE A 226 -1.74 -9.28 3.98
CA PHE A 226 -1.47 -9.06 5.41
C PHE A 226 -1.49 -10.37 6.23
N PRO A 227 -2.64 -11.08 6.34
CA PRO A 227 -2.70 -12.31 7.13
C PRO A 227 -1.83 -13.41 6.52
N MET A 228 -1.73 -13.50 5.19
CA MET A 228 -0.91 -14.54 4.55
C MET A 228 0.60 -14.34 4.76
N THR A 229 1.05 -13.10 4.94
CA THR A 229 2.43 -12.80 5.35
C THR A 229 2.70 -13.25 6.78
N ALA A 230 1.77 -13.04 7.70
CA ALA A 230 1.90 -13.54 9.08
C ALA A 230 1.93 -15.08 9.13
N VAL A 231 1.05 -15.71 8.36
CA VAL A 231 0.98 -17.17 8.13
C VAL A 231 2.32 -17.72 7.62
N TYR A 232 2.92 -17.07 6.62
CA TYR A 232 4.24 -17.42 6.10
C TYR A 232 5.33 -17.34 7.17
N ALA A 233 5.37 -16.25 7.94
CA ALA A 233 6.38 -16.08 8.97
C ALA A 233 6.30 -17.11 10.10
N LEU A 234 5.07 -17.44 10.55
CA LEU A 234 4.85 -18.49 11.54
C LEU A 234 5.35 -19.86 11.04
N LYS A 235 5.15 -20.16 9.75
CA LYS A 235 5.64 -21.40 9.12
C LYS A 235 7.16 -21.50 9.09
N GLN A 236 7.86 -20.40 8.77
CA GLN A 236 9.33 -20.40 8.71
C GLN A 236 9.99 -20.75 10.05
N CYS A 237 9.31 -20.47 11.16
CA CYS A 237 9.92 -20.56 12.48
C CYS A 237 9.49 -21.80 13.28
N GLY A 238 8.65 -22.65 12.68
CA GLY A 238 8.16 -23.89 13.29
C GLY A 238 7.41 -23.66 14.61
N LEU A 239 6.77 -22.50 14.79
CA LEU A 239 6.00 -22.16 16.00
C LEU A 239 4.68 -22.95 16.06
N PHE A 240 4.76 -24.27 16.24
CA PHE A 240 3.61 -25.19 16.25
C PHE A 240 3.63 -26.09 17.49
N SER A 241 3.66 -25.47 18.67
CA SER A 241 3.35 -26.20 19.91
C SER A 241 1.84 -26.42 19.98
N ARG A 242 1.40 -27.69 20.11
CA ARG A 242 -0.03 -28.04 20.19
C ARG A 242 -0.70 -27.42 21.44
N ASN A 243 -1.99 -27.09 21.33
CA ASN A 243 -2.90 -26.73 22.43
C ASN A 243 -2.46 -25.51 23.26
N ARG A 244 -2.35 -24.34 22.61
CA ARG A 244 -2.18 -23.06 23.31
C ARG A 244 -2.86 -21.92 22.57
N ASP A 245 -2.99 -20.78 23.25
CA ASP A 245 -3.38 -19.51 22.61
C ASP A 245 -2.25 -18.97 21.72
N LEU A 246 -2.62 -18.39 20.57
CA LEU A 246 -1.75 -17.62 19.67
C LEU A 246 -2.06 -16.13 19.82
N VAL A 247 -1.04 -15.30 20.05
CA VAL A 247 -1.18 -13.85 20.19
C VAL A 247 -0.32 -13.12 19.15
N ILE A 248 -0.96 -12.33 18.29
CA ILE A 248 -0.32 -11.55 17.22
C ILE A 248 -0.57 -10.07 17.47
N HIS A 249 0.49 -9.28 17.54
CA HIS A 249 0.43 -7.82 17.58
C HIS A 249 0.82 -7.25 16.22
N VAL A 250 -0.09 -6.49 15.60
CA VAL A 250 0.18 -5.71 14.40
C VAL A 250 0.52 -4.29 14.83
N VAL A 251 1.77 -3.87 14.66
CA VAL A 251 2.30 -2.61 15.18
C VAL A 251 2.50 -1.60 14.07
N GLY A 252 2.11 -0.35 14.31
CA GLY A 252 2.05 0.68 13.27
C GLY A 252 0.80 0.56 12.39
N ALA A 253 -0.23 -0.12 12.88
CA ALA A 253 -1.46 -0.31 12.12
C ALA A 253 -2.15 1.03 11.83
N HIS A 254 -2.66 1.18 10.61
CA HIS A 254 -3.42 2.32 10.14
C HIS A 254 -4.74 1.86 9.51
N ASP A 255 -5.38 2.66 8.66
CA ASP A 255 -6.71 2.34 8.12
C ASP A 255 -6.76 1.11 7.18
N MET A 256 -5.62 0.56 6.72
CA MET A 256 -5.63 -0.54 5.75
C MET A 256 -5.75 -1.91 6.43
N GLU A 257 -5.06 -2.13 7.53
CA GLU A 257 -5.05 -3.40 8.28
C GLU A 257 -6.44 -3.80 8.84
N PRO A 258 -7.29 -2.86 9.29
CA PRO A 258 -8.66 -3.13 9.74
C PRO A 258 -9.69 -3.39 8.63
N ASN A 259 -9.41 -3.02 7.37
CA ASN A 259 -10.41 -3.03 6.27
C ASN A 259 -11.06 -4.40 6.07
N ASP A 260 -10.30 -5.46 6.26
CA ASP A 260 -10.77 -6.83 6.04
C ASP A 260 -10.28 -7.74 7.18
N ILE A 261 -10.52 -7.32 8.43
CA ILE A 261 -10.03 -8.00 9.63
C ILE A 261 -10.42 -9.49 9.69
N ASN A 262 -11.54 -9.86 9.05
CA ASN A 262 -12.00 -11.24 8.97
C ASN A 262 -11.14 -12.15 8.09
N LEU A 263 -10.31 -11.60 7.20
CA LEU A 263 -9.35 -12.38 6.42
C LEU A 263 -8.25 -12.98 7.30
N TRP A 264 -8.04 -12.48 8.51
CA TRP A 264 -7.11 -13.10 9.47
C TRP A 264 -7.51 -14.53 9.88
N LYS A 265 -8.74 -14.96 9.57
CA LYS A 265 -9.14 -16.36 9.65
C LYS A 265 -8.36 -17.29 8.71
N CYS A 266 -7.59 -16.72 7.76
CA CYS A 266 -6.58 -17.46 7.00
C CYS A 266 -5.57 -18.18 7.91
N LEU A 267 -5.34 -17.72 9.14
CA LEU A 267 -4.45 -18.38 10.11
C LEU A 267 -4.84 -19.82 10.45
N ASP A 268 -6.08 -20.24 10.20
CA ASP A 268 -6.44 -21.66 10.34
C ASP A 268 -5.71 -22.58 9.34
N ILE A 269 -5.11 -22.04 8.27
CA ILE A 269 -4.26 -22.81 7.37
C ILE A 269 -2.96 -23.26 8.04
N VAL A 270 -2.52 -22.54 9.08
CA VAL A 270 -1.25 -22.79 9.76
C VAL A 270 -1.38 -23.97 10.70
N GLN A 271 -2.38 -23.94 11.57
CA GLN A 271 -2.64 -25.01 12.53
C GLN A 271 -4.07 -24.91 13.08
N ASN A 272 -4.84 -26.01 12.96
CA ASN A 272 -6.22 -26.05 13.43
C ASN A 272 -6.35 -26.14 14.98
N ASP A 273 -5.26 -26.46 15.70
CA ASP A 273 -5.28 -26.84 17.13
C ASP A 273 -5.02 -25.68 18.13
N PHE A 274 -5.00 -24.42 17.71
CA PHE A 274 -4.96 -23.30 18.67
C PHE A 274 -6.29 -23.19 19.43
N ASP A 275 -6.24 -22.96 20.75
CA ASP A 275 -7.46 -22.78 21.56
C ASP A 275 -8.13 -21.43 21.24
N SER A 276 -7.32 -20.38 21.13
CA SER A 276 -7.75 -19.10 20.59
C SER A 276 -6.62 -18.35 19.86
N ILE A 277 -7.00 -17.51 18.90
CA ILE A 277 -6.10 -16.67 18.11
C ILE A 277 -6.50 -15.21 18.36
N SER A 278 -5.60 -14.44 18.98
CA SER A 278 -5.82 -13.03 19.29
C SER A 278 -5.00 -12.15 18.35
N ILE A 279 -5.67 -11.28 17.61
CA ILE A 279 -5.05 -10.29 16.72
C ILE A 279 -5.30 -8.92 17.34
N VAL A 280 -4.20 -8.23 17.68
CA VAL A 280 -4.23 -6.91 18.29
C VAL A 280 -3.59 -5.90 17.36
N LEU A 281 -4.39 -4.99 16.82
CA LEU A 281 -3.92 -3.87 16.00
C LEU A 281 -3.55 -2.70 16.92
N VAL A 282 -2.33 -2.17 16.81
CA VAL A 282 -1.84 -1.05 17.63
C VAL A 282 -1.22 0.00 16.73
N GLY A 283 -1.73 1.23 16.80
CA GLY A 283 -1.19 2.35 16.04
C GLY A 283 -1.88 3.68 16.33
N PRO A 284 -1.15 4.81 16.33
CA PRO A 284 -1.69 6.13 16.66
C PRO A 284 -2.70 6.64 15.62
N ASP A 285 -2.63 6.16 14.38
CA ASP A 285 -3.46 6.60 13.27
C ASP A 285 -4.71 5.74 13.03
N LEU A 286 -4.94 4.72 13.87
CA LEU A 286 -6.10 3.84 13.73
C LEU A 286 -7.44 4.60 13.79
N ASN A 287 -8.32 4.29 12.85
CA ASN A 287 -9.72 4.70 12.91
C ASN A 287 -10.58 3.64 13.59
N LEU A 288 -10.78 3.78 14.91
CA LEU A 288 -11.56 2.82 15.72
C LEU A 288 -13.03 2.70 15.29
N LYS A 289 -13.62 3.78 14.74
CA LYS A 289 -15.00 3.74 14.21
C LYS A 289 -15.10 2.89 12.95
N PHE A 290 -14.02 2.88 12.17
CA PHE A 290 -13.94 2.07 10.98
C PHE A 290 -13.72 0.59 11.37
N PHE A 291 -12.77 0.31 12.27
CA PHE A 291 -12.57 -1.03 12.83
C PHE A 291 -13.87 -1.64 13.41
N SER A 292 -14.64 -0.87 14.19
CA SER A 292 -15.89 -1.36 14.77
C SER A 292 -16.95 -1.72 13.72
N ARG A 293 -16.90 -1.13 12.52
CA ARG A 293 -17.78 -1.46 11.39
C ARG A 293 -17.31 -2.67 10.60
N SER A 294 -16.00 -2.95 10.61
CA SER A 294 -15.41 -4.12 9.97
C SER A 294 -15.69 -5.41 10.73
N LEU A 295 -15.93 -5.32 12.03
CA LEU A 295 -16.42 -6.45 12.84
C LEU A 295 -17.91 -6.67 12.52
N SER A 296 -18.28 -7.90 12.15
CA SER A 296 -19.68 -8.23 11.95
C SER A 296 -20.45 -8.34 13.28
N ASP A 297 -21.75 -8.07 13.29
CA ASP A 297 -22.61 -8.22 14.48
C ASP A 297 -22.56 -9.65 15.06
N SER A 298 -22.32 -10.67 14.21
CA SER A 298 -22.13 -12.05 14.63
C SER A 298 -20.84 -12.31 15.41
N GLU A 299 -19.81 -11.47 15.23
CA GLU A 299 -18.49 -11.67 15.85
C GLU A 299 -18.39 -11.05 17.24
N VAL A 300 -19.14 -9.98 17.51
CA VAL A 300 -19.22 -9.33 18.83
C VAL A 300 -19.81 -10.27 19.89
N ASN A 301 -20.64 -11.23 19.48
CA ASN A 301 -21.39 -12.14 20.37
C ASN A 301 -21.00 -13.63 20.24
N SER A 302 -19.92 -13.96 19.53
CA SER A 302 -19.56 -15.37 19.27
C SER A 302 -18.50 -15.93 20.24
N THR A 303 -18.60 -17.22 20.54
CA THR A 303 -17.53 -18.06 21.13
C THR A 303 -16.42 -18.37 20.11
N SER A 304 -16.11 -17.43 19.20
CA SER A 304 -15.16 -17.62 18.11
C SER A 304 -13.74 -17.84 18.65
N LYS A 305 -13.02 -18.77 18.01
CA LYS A 305 -11.57 -18.98 18.20
C LYS A 305 -10.78 -17.68 17.93
N PHE A 306 -11.25 -16.83 17.02
CA PHE A 306 -10.61 -15.56 16.67
C PHE A 306 -11.13 -14.40 17.52
N LYS A 307 -10.18 -13.68 18.12
CA LYS A 307 -10.40 -12.48 18.94
C LYS A 307 -9.68 -11.31 18.30
N PHE A 308 -10.40 -10.21 18.08
CA PHE A 308 -9.87 -9.01 17.44
C PHE A 308 -9.91 -7.83 18.40
N LYS A 309 -8.79 -7.13 18.55
CA LYS A 309 -8.68 -5.90 19.35
C LYS A 309 -7.96 -4.82 18.53
N ALA A 310 -8.36 -3.57 18.71
CA ALA A 310 -7.65 -2.41 18.17
C ALA A 310 -7.39 -1.41 19.29
N SER A 311 -6.19 -0.81 19.32
CA SER A 311 -5.81 0.21 20.28
C SER A 311 -5.16 1.40 19.58
N LYS A 312 -5.81 2.56 19.65
CA LYS A 312 -5.33 3.81 19.06
C LYS A 312 -4.32 4.49 19.97
N THR A 313 -3.08 4.00 19.96
CA THR A 313 -1.98 4.49 20.79
C THR A 313 -0.64 4.02 20.20
N PHE A 314 0.48 4.50 20.75
CA PHE A 314 1.80 3.97 20.42
C PHE A 314 2.04 2.62 21.13
N TYR A 315 2.84 1.75 20.50
CA TYR A 315 3.04 0.40 21.02
C TYR A 315 3.74 0.35 22.37
N HIS A 316 4.67 1.28 22.65
CA HIS A 316 5.32 1.39 23.97
C HIS A 316 4.31 1.74 25.07
N THR A 317 3.35 2.63 24.79
CA THR A 317 2.26 2.97 25.73
C THR A 317 1.32 1.78 25.92
N PHE A 318 0.87 1.17 24.82
CA PHE A 318 0.04 -0.03 24.85
C PHE A 318 0.68 -1.16 25.68
N TYR A 319 1.98 -1.38 25.49
CA TYR A 319 2.73 -2.42 26.19
C TYR A 319 2.63 -2.27 27.71
N LEU A 320 2.76 -1.03 28.21
CA LEU A 320 2.70 -0.70 29.63
C LEU A 320 1.27 -0.77 30.16
N ASP A 321 0.33 -0.11 29.48
CA ASP A 321 -1.06 0.02 29.92
C ASP A 321 -1.80 -1.32 29.96
N GLU A 322 -1.53 -2.18 28.99
CA GLU A 322 -2.20 -3.49 28.84
C GLU A 322 -1.39 -4.63 29.47
N ASN A 323 -0.30 -4.29 30.18
CA ASN A 323 0.59 -5.23 30.84
C ASN A 323 0.98 -6.40 29.92
N VAL A 324 1.42 -6.08 28.70
CA VAL A 324 1.78 -7.08 27.66
C VAL A 324 2.81 -8.08 28.18
N LYS A 325 3.64 -7.67 29.14
CA LYS A 325 4.58 -8.57 29.84
C LYS A 325 3.92 -9.81 30.46
N SER A 326 2.69 -9.71 30.92
CA SER A 326 1.94 -10.83 31.50
C SER A 326 1.39 -11.80 30.45
N ARG A 327 1.18 -11.34 29.22
CA ARG A 327 0.70 -12.11 28.08
C ARG A 327 1.45 -11.68 26.81
N PRO A 328 2.70 -12.15 26.64
CA PRO A 328 3.55 -11.72 25.53
C PRO A 328 3.00 -12.22 24.18
N PRO A 329 3.23 -11.46 23.09
CA PRO A 329 2.88 -11.91 21.75
C PRO A 329 3.83 -13.00 21.26
N ASP A 330 3.28 -13.91 20.46
CA ASP A 330 4.04 -14.89 19.68
C ASP A 330 4.65 -14.27 18.42
N LEU A 331 3.95 -13.29 17.86
CA LEU A 331 4.35 -12.58 16.66
C LEU A 331 4.06 -11.08 16.84
N ILE A 332 5.07 -10.27 16.59
CA ILE A 332 4.95 -8.83 16.37
C ILE A 332 5.23 -8.60 14.88
N ILE A 333 4.28 -7.99 14.17
CA ILE A 333 4.42 -7.69 12.75
C ILE A 333 4.19 -6.21 12.48
N ALA A 334 5.12 -5.58 11.76
CA ALA A 334 4.99 -4.21 11.29
C ALA A 334 4.93 -4.23 9.75
N PHE A 335 3.78 -3.85 9.21
CA PHE A 335 3.55 -3.86 7.77
C PHE A 335 4.02 -2.56 7.12
N ASN A 336 4.74 -2.66 5.99
CA ASN A 336 5.27 -1.54 5.22
C ASN A 336 5.82 -0.42 6.12
N CYS A 337 6.71 -0.79 7.05
CA CYS A 337 6.84 -0.12 8.34
C CYS A 337 7.51 1.25 8.30
N GLY A 338 8.40 1.49 7.34
CA GLY A 338 8.97 2.82 7.08
C GLY A 338 9.70 3.41 8.29
N PHE A 339 10.34 2.58 9.11
CA PHE A 339 11.08 3.01 10.31
C PHE A 339 12.16 4.04 9.98
N HIS A 340 12.81 3.91 8.83
CA HIS A 340 13.85 4.84 8.38
C HIS A 340 13.32 6.26 8.05
N ALA A 341 12.02 6.42 7.80
CA ALA A 341 11.44 7.65 7.24
C ALA A 341 11.26 8.79 8.27
N GLY A 342 11.23 8.49 9.58
CA GLY A 342 10.97 9.46 10.66
C GLY A 342 12.10 10.44 11.00
N ASN A 343 13.01 10.74 10.06
CA ASN A 343 14.19 11.58 10.29
C ASN A 343 14.09 12.98 9.65
N GLY A 344 12.88 13.41 9.25
CA GLY A 344 12.65 14.76 8.73
C GLY A 344 12.74 15.82 9.84
N PRO A 345 13.15 17.06 9.52
CA PRO A 345 13.32 18.12 10.52
C PRO A 345 12.03 18.49 11.28
N ASP A 346 10.85 18.15 10.75
CA ASP A 346 9.55 18.54 11.29
C ASP A 346 8.71 17.36 11.85
N GLU A 347 9.21 16.11 11.79
CA GLU A 347 8.48 14.93 12.29
C GLU A 347 9.27 14.25 13.42
N PRO A 348 8.70 14.13 14.64
CA PRO A 348 9.38 13.45 15.73
C PRO A 348 9.48 11.95 15.46
N ASP A 349 10.67 11.40 15.66
CA ASP A 349 10.93 9.97 15.57
C ASP A 349 10.27 9.21 16.73
N THR A 350 9.08 8.67 16.47
CA THR A 350 8.30 7.88 17.44
C THR A 350 8.70 6.39 17.47
N TRP A 351 9.49 5.94 16.50
CA TRP A 351 9.92 4.54 16.41
C TRP A 351 11.03 4.22 17.39
N LYS A 352 11.92 5.18 17.65
CA LYS A 352 13.00 5.05 18.63
C LYS A 352 12.54 4.60 20.01
N GLU A 353 11.39 5.10 20.49
CA GLU A 353 10.80 4.68 21.77
C GLU A 353 10.07 3.33 21.67
N THR A 354 9.56 2.98 20.50
CA THR A 354 8.72 1.81 20.26
C THR A 354 9.53 0.52 20.02
N ILE A 355 10.60 0.58 19.23
CA ILE A 355 11.41 -0.58 18.81
C ILE A 355 11.97 -1.39 19.99
N PRO A 356 12.45 -0.78 21.09
CA PRO A 356 12.89 -1.53 22.27
C PRO A 356 11.86 -2.54 22.79
N TYR A 357 10.56 -2.25 22.65
CA TYR A 357 9.47 -3.12 23.12
C TYR A 357 9.22 -4.34 22.23
N PHE A 358 9.73 -4.36 20.99
CA PHE A 358 9.68 -5.56 20.14
C PHE A 358 10.54 -6.68 20.73
N CYS A 359 11.63 -6.30 21.41
CA CYS A 359 12.65 -7.24 21.90
C CYS A 359 12.47 -7.63 23.37
N LYS A 360 11.40 -7.19 24.07
CA LYS A 360 11.24 -7.47 25.51
C LYS A 360 10.87 -8.91 25.85
N HIS A 361 10.54 -9.74 24.85
CA HIS A 361 10.07 -11.12 25.07
C HIS A 361 10.87 -12.15 24.27
N PRO A 362 11.53 -13.11 24.95
CA PRO A 362 12.18 -14.21 24.27
C PRO A 362 11.12 -15.06 23.54
N LYS A 363 11.51 -15.67 22.42
CA LYS A 363 10.69 -16.52 21.55
C LYS A 363 9.59 -15.80 20.75
N THR A 364 9.45 -14.49 20.90
CA THR A 364 8.60 -13.69 20.01
C THR A 364 9.25 -13.57 18.63
N LEU A 365 8.45 -13.81 17.58
CA LEU A 365 8.83 -13.49 16.22
C LEU A 365 8.59 -12.03 15.91
N ILE A 366 9.49 -11.45 15.14
CA ILE A 366 9.38 -10.09 14.65
C ILE A 366 9.40 -10.14 13.13
N VAL A 367 8.39 -9.54 12.51
CA VAL A 367 8.26 -9.48 11.05
C VAL A 367 8.16 -8.04 10.61
N LEU A 368 9.03 -7.67 9.68
CA LEU A 368 9.07 -6.35 9.07
C LEU A 368 8.80 -6.53 7.58
N THR A 369 7.98 -5.67 7.00
CA THR A 369 7.79 -5.62 5.54
C THR A 369 7.93 -4.22 5.01
N SER A 370 8.28 -4.09 3.73
CA SER A 370 8.48 -2.80 3.05
C SER A 370 8.06 -2.87 1.58
N TYR A 371 7.90 -1.72 0.92
CA TYR A 371 7.47 -1.65 -0.48
C TYR A 371 8.63 -1.89 -1.45
N SER A 372 9.84 -1.47 -1.08
CA SER A 372 11.06 -1.66 -1.87
C SER A 372 12.14 -2.43 -1.10
N ARG A 373 13.10 -2.99 -1.83
CA ARG A 373 14.28 -3.65 -1.24
C ARG A 373 15.09 -2.66 -0.41
N LYS A 374 15.27 -1.44 -0.92
CA LYS A 374 16.04 -0.40 -0.27
C LYS A 374 15.42 0.01 1.06
N GLU A 375 14.10 0.21 1.09
CA GLU A 375 13.38 0.45 2.34
C GLU A 375 13.54 -0.72 3.31
N ALA A 376 13.42 -1.97 2.85
CA ALA A 376 13.58 -3.13 3.72
C ALA A 376 14.98 -3.24 4.34
N GLU A 377 16.03 -2.87 3.60
CA GLU A 377 17.39 -2.78 4.10
C GLU A 377 17.53 -1.65 5.15
N ASP A 378 17.03 -0.45 4.84
CA ASP A 378 17.13 0.72 5.73
C ASP A 378 16.29 0.54 7.01
N ASP A 379 15.08 -0.02 6.89
CA ASP A 379 14.19 -0.35 8.00
C ASP A 379 14.85 -1.37 8.94
N LEU A 380 15.47 -2.42 8.39
CA LEU A 380 16.16 -3.43 9.20
C LEU A 380 17.39 -2.85 9.91
N VAL A 381 18.21 -2.04 9.23
CA VAL A 381 19.36 -1.38 9.85
C VAL A 381 18.90 -0.45 10.97
N TYR A 382 17.89 0.38 10.71
CA TYR A 382 17.32 1.28 11.71
C TYR A 382 16.76 0.48 12.89
N PHE A 383 16.04 -0.62 12.63
CA PHE A 383 15.53 -1.50 13.66
C PHE A 383 16.65 -2.04 14.56
N MET A 384 17.68 -2.65 13.97
CA MET A 384 18.80 -3.23 14.71
C MET A 384 19.55 -2.20 15.55
N ASN A 385 19.71 -0.97 15.05
CA ASN A 385 20.38 0.12 15.78
C ASN A 385 19.58 0.65 16.98
N ASN A 386 18.25 0.49 16.98
CA ASN A 386 17.36 0.98 18.04
C ASN A 386 16.80 -0.14 18.91
N CYS A 387 17.17 -1.40 18.65
CA CYS A 387 16.86 -2.51 19.53
C CYS A 387 17.70 -2.41 20.81
N ASP A 388 17.03 -2.39 21.96
CA ASP A 388 17.66 -2.38 23.28
C ASP A 388 18.15 -3.79 23.67
N LEU A 389 19.03 -4.39 22.86
CA LEU A 389 19.46 -5.79 23.00
C LEU A 389 20.33 -6.02 24.23
N GLU A 390 21.24 -5.07 24.53
CA GLU A 390 22.16 -5.16 25.66
C GLU A 390 21.43 -5.15 27.00
N ASN A 391 20.50 -4.20 27.23
CA ASN A 391 19.74 -4.18 28.49
C ASN A 391 18.68 -5.28 28.55
N SER A 392 18.22 -5.80 27.41
CA SER A 392 17.19 -6.84 27.37
C SER A 392 17.75 -8.26 27.45
N ARG A 393 19.09 -8.44 27.45
CA ARG A 393 19.79 -9.74 27.42
C ARG A 393 19.23 -10.68 26.35
N GLN A 394 19.00 -10.12 25.16
CA GLN A 394 18.40 -10.84 24.04
C GLN A 394 19.34 -10.86 22.83
N ILE A 395 19.20 -11.89 22.00
CA ILE A 395 19.84 -11.99 20.68
C ILE A 395 18.74 -12.11 19.63
N LEU A 396 18.82 -11.30 18.58
CA LEU A 396 17.97 -11.44 17.40
C LEU A 396 18.68 -12.29 16.35
N GLU A 397 18.09 -13.44 16.05
CA GLU A 397 18.46 -14.26 14.91
C GLU A 397 17.66 -13.80 13.69
N ILE A 398 18.33 -13.45 12.59
CA ILE A 398 17.67 -13.14 11.32
C ILE A 398 17.45 -14.45 10.57
N ILE A 399 16.18 -14.82 10.39
CA ILE A 399 15.76 -16.04 9.66
C ILE A 399 15.59 -15.75 8.18
N VAL A 400 15.00 -14.60 7.86
CA VAL A 400 14.82 -14.10 6.49
C VAL A 400 15.26 -12.64 6.47
N GLN A 401 16.07 -12.26 5.49
CA GLN A 401 16.66 -10.94 5.41
C GLN A 401 16.27 -10.26 4.09
N HIS A 402 15.37 -9.26 4.15
CA HIS A 402 14.92 -8.41 3.03
C HIS A 402 14.67 -9.17 1.71
N GLU A 403 14.09 -10.37 1.81
CA GLU A 403 13.73 -11.17 0.66
C GLU A 403 12.41 -10.70 0.05
N GLN A 404 12.16 -11.04 -1.21
CA GLN A 404 10.84 -10.80 -1.78
C GLN A 404 9.81 -11.69 -1.08
N ASN A 405 8.77 -11.08 -0.54
CA ASN A 405 7.73 -11.81 0.16
C ASN A 405 6.88 -12.62 -0.84
N PRO A 406 6.83 -13.96 -0.74
CA PRO A 406 5.99 -14.78 -1.61
C PRO A 406 4.49 -14.49 -1.42
N PHE A 407 4.12 -13.84 -0.32
CA PHE A 407 2.75 -13.42 -0.01
C PHE A 407 2.51 -11.92 -0.15
N ARG A 408 3.37 -11.21 -0.89
CA ARG A 408 3.09 -9.82 -1.31
C ARG A 408 1.80 -9.71 -2.12
N SER A 409 1.19 -8.54 -2.12
CA SER A 409 0.04 -8.25 -2.98
C SER A 409 0.36 -8.45 -4.46
N LEU A 410 -0.61 -8.96 -5.22
CA LEU A 410 -0.56 -9.06 -6.68
C LEU A 410 -1.01 -7.75 -7.35
N LYS A 411 -1.65 -6.85 -6.60
CA LYS A 411 -2.19 -5.62 -7.12
C LYS A 411 -1.09 -4.57 -7.23
N PRO A 412 -0.82 -4.05 -8.44
CA PRO A 412 0.07 -2.91 -8.58
C PRO A 412 -0.59 -1.67 -7.96
N ASN A 413 0.20 -0.87 -7.26
CA ASN A 413 -0.12 0.47 -6.83
C ASN A 413 0.85 1.46 -7.48
N TYR A 414 0.44 2.72 -7.63
CA TYR A 414 1.23 3.74 -8.33
C TYR A 414 1.82 4.76 -7.35
N VAL A 415 3.14 4.94 -7.36
CA VAL A 415 3.80 6.01 -6.61
C VAL A 415 3.67 7.31 -7.39
N VAL A 416 2.87 8.22 -6.86
CA VAL A 416 2.60 9.53 -7.48
C VAL A 416 3.91 10.36 -7.60
N TRP A 417 4.86 10.18 -6.69
CA TRP A 417 6.04 11.02 -6.53
C TRP A 417 7.31 10.52 -7.26
N GLU A 418 7.31 9.31 -7.82
CA GLU A 418 8.52 8.67 -8.39
C GLU A 418 8.52 8.59 -9.92
N SER A 419 9.60 8.05 -10.48
CA SER A 419 9.80 7.78 -11.91
C SER A 419 8.86 6.69 -12.41
N LEU A 420 8.74 6.50 -13.73
CA LEU A 420 7.95 5.38 -14.29
C LEU A 420 8.62 4.00 -14.13
N THR A 421 9.93 3.94 -13.92
CA THR A 421 10.65 2.67 -13.64
C THR A 421 10.45 2.20 -12.20
N ASP A 422 10.24 3.15 -11.28
CA ASP A 422 9.93 2.90 -9.86
C ASP A 422 8.45 3.17 -9.54
N ALA A 423 7.63 3.41 -10.58
CA ALA A 423 6.25 3.86 -10.43
C ALA A 423 5.34 2.83 -9.77
N LEU A 424 5.72 1.55 -9.78
CA LEU A 424 4.87 0.48 -9.27
C LEU A 424 5.42 -0.06 -7.97
N PHE A 425 4.55 -0.11 -6.97
CA PHE A 425 4.80 -0.81 -5.72
C PHE A 425 3.68 -1.79 -5.41
N PHE A 426 3.98 -2.73 -4.54
CA PHE A 426 3.06 -3.77 -4.11
C PHE A 426 3.08 -3.81 -2.58
N ALA A 427 1.93 -3.93 -1.94
CA ALA A 427 1.90 -4.04 -0.49
C ALA A 427 2.66 -5.28 -0.03
N ASN A 428 3.44 -5.12 1.05
CA ASN A 428 4.25 -6.16 1.68
C ASN A 428 5.22 -6.83 0.70
N ASN A 429 5.86 -6.07 -0.20
CA ASN A 429 6.69 -6.59 -1.30
C ASN A 429 7.94 -7.33 -0.80
N PHE A 430 8.59 -6.80 0.23
CA PHE A 430 9.77 -7.38 0.85
C PHE A 430 9.49 -7.72 2.32
N ILE A 431 10.20 -8.73 2.84
CA ILE A 431 10.02 -9.22 4.21
C ILE A 431 11.38 -9.51 4.87
N SER A 432 11.48 -9.16 6.15
CA SER A 432 12.50 -9.65 7.07
C SER A 432 11.81 -10.34 8.24
N ILE A 433 12.32 -11.51 8.65
CA ILE A 433 11.83 -12.29 9.78
C ILE A 433 12.97 -12.46 10.76
N LEU A 434 12.74 -12.02 12.00
CA LEU A 434 13.67 -12.15 13.09
C LEU A 434 13.05 -12.99 14.21
N LYS A 435 13.89 -13.75 14.91
CA LYS A 435 13.50 -14.52 16.08
C LYS A 435 14.29 -14.05 17.29
N ASN A 436 13.56 -13.73 18.34
CA ASN A 436 14.15 -13.28 19.58
C ASN A 436 14.54 -14.47 20.47
N HIS A 437 15.78 -14.50 20.95
CA HIS A 437 16.31 -15.52 21.84
C HIS A 437 16.83 -14.88 23.13
N ALA A 438 16.62 -15.55 24.25
CA ALA A 438 17.29 -15.17 25.49
C ALA A 438 18.77 -15.55 25.43
N ILE A 439 19.65 -14.69 25.93
CA ILE A 439 21.04 -15.07 26.22
C ILE A 439 20.99 -16.07 27.38
N VAL A 440 21.39 -17.33 27.11
CA VAL A 440 21.60 -18.33 28.15
C VAL A 440 23.06 -18.18 28.60
N GLU A 441 23.29 -17.71 29.82
CA GLU A 441 24.62 -17.81 30.45
C GLU A 441 24.92 -19.30 30.66
N GLU A 442 26.04 -19.80 30.13
CA GLU A 442 26.58 -21.09 30.58
C GLU A 442 26.79 -20.97 32.10
N PRO A 443 26.32 -21.93 32.92
CA PRO A 443 26.62 -21.89 34.34
C PRO A 443 28.14 -21.94 34.48
N ASP A 444 28.72 -20.90 35.10
CA ASP A 444 30.15 -20.78 35.37
C ASP A 444 30.71 -22.15 35.75
N GLY A 445 31.65 -22.63 34.92
CA GLY A 445 32.26 -23.94 35.06
C GLY A 445 32.79 -24.15 36.47
N TRP A 446 32.39 -25.27 37.06
CA TRP A 446 32.89 -25.80 38.33
C TRP A 446 34.37 -26.20 38.25
#